data_AF-A0A932ZKI4-F1
#
_entry.id   AF-A0A932ZKI4-F1
#
_cell.length_a   1.000
_cell.length_b   1.000
_cell.length_c   1.000
_cell.angle_alpha   90.00
_cell.angle_beta   90.00
_cell.angle_gamma   90.00
#
_symmetry.space_group_name_H-M   'P 1'
#
loop_
_entity.id
_entity.type
_entity.pdbx_description
1 polymer ?
#
loop_
_entity_poly.entity_id
_entity_poly.type
_entity_poly.pdbx_seq_one_letter_code
_entity_poly.pdbx_strand_id
1 'polypeptide(L)'
;MSTRKIICTPLLILMLLLPWKGRGQVADQQLVVGRAKTLTTAYEVGDIAMSNVEICSFVVRENRREIYLNPLTEGSTTLTIWDTEGKKRDSSLLTVVAVDVDAGLKAAQDFTRNIPGVRVYLEGSTVVLGGEVHTPAHLKQLEGYAETHPEARSEVKLSSQAMNVIAKRIEEAINTPGIQVRAVRDKLIMEGLTYSDDIYKKIDTIAKLYAPEIINLVEVREANRRPGYDKTVRFDIYFMEVKNSALRAFGINWAPGAVIQQQAEKGGGSGGGGGGGFLGGGFNAMIGFVMNLVPKIRWIHQTGRGRILEKPSFIVKSGEPVNFFSGTQVPYYGEQGVSFKEVGIKVNAEPIAAGDEIDLKVTVDVSTLSSTVAEGIDTNNVTTSVFVKSGQAVVLGGLVRNADVKTYNKVPKNLDTTSAIFTLFLSRDFQTNKSQFYVFLVPEVLEQPQAAEMKLKRWLEINKEIELSRKFK
;
A
#
# COMPACT_ATOMS: atom_id res chain seq x y z
N MET A 1 -67.09 22.51 2.31
CA MET A 1 -65.62 22.65 2.36
C MET A 1 -65.24 23.04 3.78
N SER A 2 -64.90 22.05 4.61
CA SER A 2 -63.53 21.57 4.87
C SER A 2 -62.85 22.36 5.99
N THR A 3 -63.01 21.86 7.21
CA THR A 3 -62.23 22.21 8.40
C THR A 3 -61.24 21.08 8.69
N ARG A 4 -59.95 21.42 8.81
CA ARG A 4 -58.88 20.53 9.28
C ARG A 4 -58.80 20.56 10.80
N LYS A 5 -58.62 19.40 11.43
CA LYS A 5 -57.97 19.25 12.74
C LYS A 5 -56.97 18.11 12.68
N ILE A 6 -55.79 18.38 13.24
CA ILE A 6 -54.63 17.50 13.40
C ILE A 6 -54.86 16.62 14.62
N ILE A 7 -54.67 15.31 14.51
CA ILE A 7 -54.64 14.38 15.65
C ILE A 7 -53.43 13.46 15.48
N CYS A 8 -52.56 13.48 16.49
CA CYS A 8 -51.46 12.54 16.73
C CYS A 8 -51.97 11.13 16.99
N THR A 9 -51.32 10.12 16.41
CA THR A 9 -51.43 8.72 16.83
C THR A 9 -50.02 8.19 17.17
N PRO A 10 -49.82 7.53 18.33
CA PRO A 10 -48.55 6.94 18.68
C PRO A 10 -48.41 5.54 18.08
N LEU A 11 -47.20 5.25 17.60
CA LEU A 11 -46.77 3.98 17.03
C LEU A 11 -46.57 2.95 18.15
N LEU A 12 -47.35 1.86 18.14
CA LEU A 12 -47.24 0.76 19.09
C LEU A 12 -46.11 -0.19 18.63
N ILE A 13 -44.98 -0.20 19.34
CA ILE A 13 -43.86 -1.12 19.10
C ILE A 13 -44.17 -2.46 19.76
N LEU A 14 -44.29 -3.51 18.95
CA LEU A 14 -44.45 -4.90 19.35
C LEU A 14 -43.11 -5.43 19.92
N MET A 15 -43.00 -5.45 21.25
CA MET A 15 -41.84 -5.96 21.98
C MET A 15 -41.93 -7.49 22.06
N LEU A 16 -41.14 -8.18 21.23
CA LEU A 16 -40.91 -9.62 21.33
C LEU A 16 -40.23 -9.93 22.68
N LEU A 17 -40.97 -10.61 23.56
CA LEU A 17 -40.51 -11.15 24.85
C LEU A 17 -39.44 -12.24 24.62
N LEU A 18 -38.17 -11.82 24.50
CA LEU A 18 -37.04 -12.69 24.82
C LEU A 18 -36.91 -12.72 26.34
N PRO A 19 -36.87 -13.89 27.00
CA PRO A 19 -36.67 -13.95 28.44
C PRO A 19 -35.30 -13.37 28.78
N TRP A 20 -35.34 -12.25 29.50
CA TRP A 20 -34.20 -11.54 30.04
C TRP A 20 -33.53 -12.42 31.11
N LYS A 21 -32.59 -13.30 30.73
CA LYS A 21 -31.73 -13.98 31.70
C LYS A 21 -30.80 -12.93 32.32
N GLY A 22 -30.96 -12.73 33.63
CA GLY A 22 -30.19 -11.77 34.42
C GLY A 22 -28.68 -12.02 34.30
N ARG A 23 -27.95 -10.93 34.12
CA ARG A 23 -26.49 -10.90 34.12
C ARG A 23 -26.00 -11.30 35.51
N GLY A 24 -25.47 -12.52 35.65
CA GLY A 24 -24.91 -13.03 36.91
C GLY A 24 -25.46 -14.38 37.39
N GLN A 25 -26.31 -15.06 36.62
CA GLN A 25 -26.86 -16.36 37.01
C GLN A 25 -25.85 -17.50 36.77
N VAL A 26 -25.61 -18.36 37.76
CA VAL A 26 -24.79 -19.58 37.62
C VAL A 26 -25.54 -20.57 36.72
N ALA A 27 -24.96 -20.91 35.57
CA ALA A 27 -25.57 -21.83 34.61
C ALA A 27 -25.51 -23.28 35.09
N ASP A 28 -26.38 -24.13 34.54
CA ASP A 28 -26.32 -25.58 34.75
C ASP A 28 -24.95 -26.14 34.37
N GLN A 29 -24.49 -27.14 35.11
CA GLN A 29 -23.14 -27.69 34.98
C GLN A 29 -23.20 -29.20 34.78
N GLN A 30 -22.45 -29.70 33.80
CA GLN A 30 -22.10 -31.11 33.73
C GLN A 30 -20.75 -31.32 34.44
N LEU A 31 -20.70 -32.33 35.29
CA LEU A 31 -19.56 -32.68 36.14
C LEU A 31 -19.19 -34.15 35.92
N VAL A 32 -17.94 -34.51 36.20
CA VAL A 32 -17.44 -35.88 36.06
C VAL A 32 -17.07 -36.42 37.43
N VAL A 33 -17.50 -37.65 37.75
CA VAL A 33 -17.18 -38.31 39.03
C VAL A 33 -15.67 -38.26 39.30
N GLY A 34 -15.28 -37.82 40.50
CA GLY A 34 -13.88 -37.72 40.91
C GLY A 34 -13.10 -36.54 40.32
N ARG A 35 -13.72 -35.68 39.51
CA ARG A 35 -13.10 -34.44 38.99
C ARG A 35 -13.77 -33.22 39.56
N ALA A 36 -13.13 -32.65 40.56
CA ALA A 36 -13.62 -31.44 41.19
C ALA A 36 -13.55 -30.22 40.25
N LYS A 37 -14.53 -29.33 40.39
CA LYS A 37 -14.67 -28.11 39.59
C LYS A 37 -14.93 -26.91 40.49
N THR A 38 -14.22 -25.81 40.26
CA THR A 38 -14.49 -24.55 40.96
C THR A 38 -15.50 -23.72 40.18
N LEU A 39 -16.55 -23.28 40.85
CA LEU A 39 -17.49 -22.27 40.37
C LEU A 39 -17.14 -20.92 40.97
N THR A 40 -17.04 -19.87 40.14
CA THR A 40 -16.81 -18.51 40.59
C THR A 40 -18.09 -17.69 40.46
N THR A 41 -18.49 -17.01 41.53
CA THR A 41 -19.69 -16.17 41.58
C THR A 41 -19.33 -14.69 41.49
N ALA A 42 -20.22 -13.88 40.91
CA ALA A 42 -20.05 -12.42 40.83
C ALA A 42 -20.36 -11.68 42.15
N TYR A 43 -20.85 -12.40 43.15
CA TYR A 43 -21.30 -11.91 44.44
C TYR A 43 -20.74 -12.79 45.57
N GLU A 44 -20.73 -12.27 46.80
CA GLU A 44 -20.32 -13.02 47.97
C GLU A 44 -21.39 -14.02 48.38
N VAL A 45 -20.95 -15.26 48.53
CA VAL A 45 -21.79 -16.40 48.85
C VAL A 45 -22.04 -16.44 50.35
N GLY A 46 -23.32 -16.37 50.72
CA GLY A 46 -23.80 -16.60 52.07
C GLY A 46 -24.03 -18.10 52.27
N ASP A 47 -25.29 -18.49 52.28
CA ASP A 47 -25.69 -19.90 52.43
C ASP A 47 -25.69 -20.64 51.09
N ILE A 48 -25.43 -21.95 51.16
CA ILE A 48 -25.51 -22.86 50.02
C ILE A 48 -26.25 -24.12 50.46
N ALA A 49 -27.10 -24.63 49.58
CA ALA A 49 -27.76 -25.90 49.74
C ALA A 49 -27.58 -26.73 48.47
N MET A 50 -27.43 -28.03 48.65
CA MET A 50 -27.38 -29.00 47.57
C MET A 50 -28.46 -30.06 47.81
N SER A 51 -29.29 -30.31 46.79
CA SER A 51 -30.44 -31.22 46.94
C SER A 51 -30.05 -32.63 47.34
N ASN A 52 -28.94 -33.13 46.79
CA ASN A 52 -28.34 -34.40 47.15
C ASN A 52 -26.81 -34.26 47.22
N VAL A 53 -26.27 -34.37 48.42
CA VAL A 53 -24.83 -34.23 48.72
C VAL A 53 -24.05 -35.53 48.40
N GLU A 54 -24.74 -36.67 48.30
CA GLU A 54 -24.11 -37.96 47.92
C GLU A 54 -23.69 -37.96 46.44
N ILE A 55 -24.34 -37.14 45.61
CA ILE A 55 -24.04 -36.97 44.17
C ILE A 55 -22.85 -36.02 43.97
N CYS A 56 -22.84 -34.90 44.69
CA CYS A 56 -21.75 -33.93 44.67
C CYS A 56 -21.63 -33.29 46.04
N SER A 57 -20.43 -33.10 46.57
CA SER A 57 -20.21 -32.26 47.74
C SER A 57 -19.68 -30.89 47.33
N PHE A 58 -19.71 -29.92 48.23
CA PHE A 58 -19.21 -28.59 47.97
C PHE A 58 -18.43 -28.02 49.15
N VAL A 59 -17.48 -27.13 48.86
CA VAL A 59 -16.73 -26.35 49.84
C VAL A 59 -16.63 -24.91 49.36
N VAL A 60 -17.02 -23.96 50.20
CA VAL A 60 -16.86 -22.53 49.92
C VAL A 60 -15.45 -22.10 50.31
N ARG A 61 -14.73 -21.47 49.38
CA ARG A 61 -13.40 -20.90 49.64
C ARG A 61 -13.49 -19.72 50.61
N GLU A 62 -12.38 -19.40 51.27
CA GLU A 62 -12.29 -18.29 52.23
C GLU A 62 -12.70 -16.94 51.64
N ASN A 63 -12.48 -16.74 50.34
CA ASN A 63 -12.87 -15.52 49.62
C ASN A 63 -14.39 -15.37 49.41
N ARG A 64 -15.19 -16.39 49.78
CA ARG A 64 -16.65 -16.48 49.60
C ARG A 64 -17.15 -16.15 48.19
N ARG A 65 -16.31 -16.27 47.17
CA ARG A 65 -16.69 -16.08 45.76
C ARG A 65 -16.39 -17.29 44.89
N GLU A 66 -15.79 -18.30 45.50
CA GLU A 66 -15.48 -19.56 44.83
C GLU A 66 -16.09 -20.72 45.62
N ILE A 67 -16.80 -21.58 44.89
CA ILE A 67 -17.41 -22.80 45.40
C ILE A 67 -16.71 -23.97 44.71
N TYR A 68 -15.99 -24.76 45.49
CA TYR A 68 -15.38 -26.00 45.02
C TYR A 68 -16.42 -27.10 45.04
N LEU A 69 -16.78 -27.63 43.87
CA LEU A 69 -17.68 -28.77 43.71
C LEU A 69 -16.86 -30.04 43.57
N ASN A 70 -17.18 -31.07 44.35
CA ASN A 70 -16.54 -32.37 44.30
C ASN A 70 -17.58 -33.46 43.94
N PRO A 71 -17.64 -33.90 42.67
CA PRO A 71 -18.61 -34.90 42.22
C PRO A 71 -18.24 -36.28 42.76
N LEU A 72 -19.17 -36.92 43.46
CA LEU A 72 -18.94 -38.17 44.19
C LEU A 72 -19.57 -39.38 43.48
N THR A 73 -20.83 -39.27 43.07
CA THR A 73 -21.57 -40.35 42.40
C THR A 73 -22.35 -39.83 41.21
N GLU A 74 -22.68 -40.70 40.27
CA GLU A 74 -23.47 -40.34 39.09
C GLU A 74 -24.91 -39.99 39.46
N GLY A 75 -25.48 -39.00 38.77
CA GLY A 75 -26.84 -38.54 39.02
C GLY A 75 -27.02 -37.05 38.73
N SER A 76 -28.14 -36.49 39.16
CA SER A 76 -28.40 -35.06 39.05
C SER A 76 -28.77 -34.49 40.42
N THR A 77 -28.19 -33.33 40.76
CA THR A 77 -28.43 -32.62 42.01
C THR A 77 -28.54 -31.13 41.72
N THR A 78 -29.33 -30.38 42.49
CA THR A 78 -29.49 -28.94 42.29
C THR A 78 -28.69 -28.19 43.32
N LEU A 79 -27.82 -27.27 42.87
CA LEU A 79 -27.09 -26.32 43.70
C LEU A 79 -27.91 -25.04 43.84
N THR A 80 -28.23 -24.65 45.07
CA THR A 80 -28.89 -23.37 45.36
C THR A 80 -27.95 -22.49 46.16
N ILE A 81 -27.79 -21.23 45.72
CA ILE A 81 -26.85 -20.28 46.30
C ILE A 81 -27.62 -19.03 46.75
N TRP A 82 -27.36 -18.59 47.98
CA TRP A 82 -27.84 -17.33 48.56
C TRP A 82 -26.67 -16.36 48.75
N ASP A 83 -26.95 -15.06 48.71
CA ASP A 83 -25.96 -14.05 49.09
C ASP A 83 -25.89 -13.85 50.61
N THR A 84 -24.95 -13.02 51.07
CA THR A 84 -24.75 -12.69 52.49
C THR A 84 -25.93 -11.94 53.12
N GLU A 85 -26.87 -11.43 52.31
CA GLU A 85 -28.12 -10.79 52.74
C GLU A 85 -29.29 -11.79 52.83
N GLY A 86 -29.04 -13.08 52.56
CA GLY A 86 -30.04 -14.14 52.62
C GLY A 86 -30.98 -14.20 51.41
N LYS A 87 -30.69 -13.44 50.33
CA LYS A 87 -31.48 -13.47 49.10
C LYS A 87 -31.02 -14.62 48.21
N LYS A 88 -31.95 -15.46 47.76
CA LYS A 88 -31.66 -16.52 46.78
C LYS A 88 -31.17 -15.89 45.48
N ARG A 89 -29.95 -16.22 45.06
CA ARG A 89 -29.30 -15.70 43.85
C ARG A 89 -29.40 -16.67 42.71
N ASP A 90 -29.02 -17.91 42.96
CA ASP A 90 -28.83 -18.91 41.91
C ASP A 90 -29.40 -20.27 42.27
N SER A 91 -29.77 -21.00 41.22
CA SER A 91 -30.26 -22.37 41.27
C SER A 91 -29.79 -23.04 39.99
N SER A 92 -28.82 -23.94 40.07
CA SER A 92 -28.18 -24.58 38.92
C SER A 92 -28.30 -26.09 39.03
N LEU A 93 -28.72 -26.75 37.95
CA LEU A 93 -28.72 -28.20 37.86
C LEU A 93 -27.28 -28.69 37.63
N LEU A 94 -26.81 -29.55 38.51
CA LEU A 94 -25.53 -30.25 38.39
C LEU A 94 -25.80 -31.68 37.94
N THR A 95 -25.39 -32.04 36.73
CA THR A 95 -25.46 -33.41 36.21
C THR A 95 -24.09 -34.05 36.31
N VAL A 96 -23.94 -35.05 37.18
CA VAL A 96 -22.70 -35.81 37.36
C VAL A 96 -22.76 -37.08 36.52
N VAL A 97 -21.79 -37.23 35.62
CA VAL A 97 -21.63 -38.43 34.80
C VAL A 97 -20.42 -39.24 35.29
N ALA A 98 -20.58 -40.55 35.42
CA ALA A 98 -19.45 -41.45 35.56
C ALA A 98 -18.78 -41.59 34.19
N VAL A 99 -17.48 -41.33 34.12
CA VAL A 99 -16.70 -41.59 32.91
C VAL A 99 -15.96 -42.90 33.13
N ASP A 100 -16.26 -43.88 32.28
CA ASP A 100 -15.59 -45.18 32.30
C ASP A 100 -14.17 -45.01 31.73
N VAL A 101 -13.21 -44.90 32.64
CA VAL A 101 -11.81 -44.65 32.29
C VAL A 101 -11.19 -45.88 31.60
N ASP A 102 -11.67 -47.09 31.90
CA ASP A 102 -11.20 -48.32 31.26
C ASP A 102 -11.70 -48.42 29.81
N ALA A 103 -12.98 -48.08 29.58
CA ALA A 103 -13.52 -47.94 28.23
C ALA A 103 -12.81 -46.82 27.45
N GLY A 104 -12.55 -45.69 28.10
CA GLY A 104 -11.79 -44.56 27.53
C GLY A 104 -10.36 -44.95 27.16
N LEU A 105 -9.66 -45.70 28.01
CA LEU A 105 -8.31 -46.20 27.73
C LEU A 105 -8.32 -47.09 26.48
N LYS A 106 -9.27 -48.01 26.38
CA LYS A 106 -9.38 -48.93 25.25
C LYS A 106 -9.72 -48.17 23.95
N ALA A 107 -10.64 -47.22 24.01
CA ALA A 107 -10.99 -46.36 22.88
C ALA A 107 -9.80 -45.53 22.39
N ALA A 108 -9.01 -44.97 23.33
CA ALA A 108 -7.80 -44.21 23.01
C ALA A 108 -6.70 -45.10 22.40
N GLN A 109 -6.52 -46.33 22.89
CA GLN A 109 -5.60 -47.31 22.30
C GLN A 109 -6.01 -47.69 20.87
N ASP A 110 -7.30 -47.92 20.63
CA ASP A 110 -7.82 -48.25 19.30
C ASP A 110 -7.67 -47.06 18.33
N PHE A 111 -7.92 -45.83 18.79
CA PHE A 111 -7.74 -44.61 18.00
C PHE A 111 -6.27 -44.37 17.61
N THR A 112 -5.35 -44.55 18.55
CA THR A 112 -3.92 -44.27 18.35
C THR A 112 -3.15 -45.39 17.64
N ARG A 113 -3.78 -46.55 17.40
CA ARG A 113 -3.14 -47.74 16.80
C ARG A 113 -2.38 -47.47 15.49
N ASN A 114 -2.88 -46.53 14.69
CA ASN A 114 -2.29 -46.17 13.39
C ASN A 114 -1.40 -44.91 13.44
N ILE A 115 -1.18 -44.35 14.63
CA ILE A 115 -0.37 -43.14 14.82
C ILE A 115 0.96 -43.56 15.46
N PRO A 116 2.02 -43.73 14.64
CA PRO A 116 3.33 -44.14 15.17
C PRO A 116 3.90 -43.09 16.12
N GLY A 117 4.59 -43.56 17.16
CA GLY A 117 5.27 -42.71 18.15
C GLY A 117 4.39 -42.28 19.33
N VAL A 118 3.10 -42.65 19.34
CA VAL A 118 2.15 -42.37 20.42
C VAL A 118 2.00 -43.58 21.34
N ARG A 119 1.96 -43.33 22.65
CA ARG A 119 1.68 -44.28 23.71
C ARG A 119 0.49 -43.77 24.52
N VAL A 120 -0.38 -44.69 24.90
CA VAL A 120 -1.55 -44.41 25.73
C VAL A 120 -1.36 -45.09 27.08
N TYR A 121 -1.47 -44.33 28.15
CA TYR A 121 -1.38 -44.84 29.52
C TYR A 121 -2.34 -44.10 30.45
N LEU A 122 -2.62 -44.70 31.60
CA LEU A 122 -3.42 -44.08 32.66
C LEU A 122 -2.52 -43.31 33.62
N GLU A 123 -2.91 -42.07 33.91
CA GLU A 123 -2.35 -41.29 35.01
C GLU A 123 -3.50 -40.87 35.93
N GLY A 124 -3.66 -41.60 37.05
CA GLY A 124 -4.81 -41.45 37.93
C GLY A 124 -6.13 -41.81 37.22
N SER A 125 -7.03 -40.84 37.09
CA SER A 125 -8.33 -40.95 36.39
C SER A 125 -8.32 -40.31 35.00
N THR A 126 -7.14 -40.12 34.41
CA THR A 126 -6.98 -39.48 33.09
C THR A 126 -6.21 -40.40 32.14
N VAL A 127 -6.74 -40.55 30.94
CA VAL A 127 -6.07 -41.24 29.82
C VAL A 127 -5.10 -40.26 29.17
N VAL A 128 -3.81 -40.54 29.23
CA VAL A 128 -2.78 -39.67 28.67
C VAL A 128 -2.32 -40.22 27.33
N LEU A 129 -2.40 -39.38 26.30
CA LEU A 129 -1.79 -39.61 25.00
C LEU A 129 -0.40 -38.96 25.02
N GLY A 130 0.65 -39.77 25.17
CA GLY A 130 2.04 -39.28 25.25
C GLY A 130 2.87 -39.75 24.06
N GLY A 131 3.89 -38.98 23.69
CA GLY A 131 4.86 -39.37 22.65
C GLY A 131 5.21 -38.27 21.66
N GLU A 132 5.86 -38.67 20.56
CA GLU A 132 6.26 -37.76 19.49
C GLU A 132 5.68 -38.20 18.15
N VAL A 133 5.10 -37.25 17.41
CA VAL A 133 4.54 -37.49 16.07
C VAL A 133 5.36 -36.80 14.98
N HIS A 134 5.36 -37.40 13.79
CA HIS A 134 6.13 -36.92 12.64
C HIS A 134 5.35 -36.00 11.69
N THR A 135 4.05 -35.79 11.92
CA THR A 135 3.21 -34.96 11.05
C THR A 135 2.29 -34.04 11.86
N PRO A 136 2.07 -32.78 11.42
CA PRO A 136 1.09 -31.88 12.04
C PRO A 136 -0.34 -32.41 12.02
N ALA A 137 -0.68 -33.20 11.00
CA ALA A 137 -1.99 -33.80 10.87
C ALA A 137 -2.30 -34.75 12.03
N HIS A 138 -1.34 -35.59 12.42
CA HIS A 138 -1.50 -36.49 13.57
C HIS A 138 -1.59 -35.73 14.89
N LEU A 139 -0.78 -34.67 15.06
CA LEU A 139 -0.84 -33.84 16.27
C LEU A 139 -2.26 -33.24 16.44
N LYS A 140 -2.78 -32.63 15.38
CA LYS A 140 -4.12 -32.04 15.38
C LYS A 140 -5.23 -33.06 15.63
N GLN A 141 -5.08 -34.30 15.14
CA GLN A 141 -6.04 -35.38 15.40
C GLN A 141 -6.05 -35.79 16.89
N LEU A 142 -4.87 -35.87 17.51
CA LEU A 142 -4.75 -36.24 18.93
C LEU A 142 -5.23 -35.13 19.87
N GLU A 143 -4.94 -33.87 19.54
CA GLU A 143 -5.48 -32.70 20.24
C GLU A 143 -7.01 -32.67 20.14
N GLY A 144 -7.57 -32.81 18.93
CA GLY A 144 -9.02 -32.85 18.74
C GLY A 144 -9.70 -34.04 19.45
N TYR A 145 -9.02 -35.18 19.55
CA TYR A 145 -9.51 -36.30 20.36
C TYR A 145 -9.57 -35.93 21.85
N ALA A 146 -8.51 -35.33 22.40
CA ALA A 146 -8.47 -34.89 23.80
C ALA A 146 -9.47 -33.77 24.12
N GLU A 147 -9.79 -32.89 23.16
CA GLU A 147 -10.81 -31.86 23.32
C GLU A 147 -12.24 -32.43 23.38
N THR A 148 -12.49 -33.53 22.69
CA THR A 148 -13.82 -34.17 22.59
C THR A 148 -14.07 -35.23 23.66
N HIS A 149 -13.01 -35.73 24.29
CA HIS A 149 -13.08 -36.78 25.31
C HIS A 149 -12.56 -36.23 26.64
N PRO A 150 -13.44 -35.89 27.59
CA PRO A 150 -13.04 -35.32 28.88
C PRO A 150 -11.98 -36.15 29.59
N GLU A 151 -12.08 -37.48 29.56
CA GLU A 151 -11.14 -38.43 30.14
C GLU A 151 -9.73 -38.38 29.55
N ALA A 152 -9.56 -37.82 28.35
CA ALA A 152 -8.30 -37.83 27.63
C ALA A 152 -7.54 -36.50 27.72
N ARG A 153 -6.21 -36.60 27.84
CA ARG A 153 -5.30 -35.46 27.77
C ARG A 153 -4.18 -35.75 26.78
N SER A 154 -3.94 -34.83 25.86
CA SER A 154 -2.81 -34.92 24.93
C SER A 154 -1.58 -34.25 25.54
N GLU A 155 -0.48 -35.01 25.63
CA GLU A 155 0.87 -34.52 25.91
C GLU A 155 1.82 -34.81 24.72
N VAL A 156 1.24 -35.10 23.56
CA VAL A 156 1.99 -35.44 22.35
C VAL A 156 2.67 -34.19 21.80
N LYS A 157 3.93 -34.35 21.38
CA LYS A 157 4.73 -33.29 20.77
C LYS A 157 5.08 -33.63 19.34
N LEU A 158 5.44 -32.60 18.57
CA LEU A 158 6.00 -32.82 17.25
C LEU A 158 7.47 -33.22 17.36
N SER A 159 7.89 -34.25 16.63
CA SER A 159 9.30 -34.65 16.56
C SER A 159 10.18 -33.54 15.97
N SER A 160 11.45 -33.47 16.39
CA SER A 160 12.39 -32.45 15.88
C SER A 160 12.57 -32.50 14.36
N GLN A 161 12.50 -33.71 13.77
CA GLN A 161 12.57 -33.90 12.32
C GLN A 161 11.37 -33.28 11.60
N ALA A 162 10.17 -33.47 12.14
CA ALA A 162 8.96 -32.88 11.58
C ALA A 162 8.98 -31.35 11.70
N MET A 163 9.47 -30.81 12.82
CA MET A 163 9.63 -29.37 12.97
C MET A 163 10.62 -28.78 11.96
N ASN A 164 11.72 -29.48 11.65
CA ASN A 164 12.66 -29.04 10.62
C ASN A 164 12.03 -28.99 9.22
N VAL A 165 11.16 -29.96 8.89
CA VAL A 165 10.43 -29.95 7.61
C VAL A 165 9.46 -28.78 7.53
N ILE A 166 8.78 -28.47 8.64
CA ILE A 166 7.87 -27.32 8.71
C ILE A 166 8.64 -26.01 8.62
N ALA A 167 9.74 -25.88 9.37
CA ALA A 167 10.61 -24.72 9.34
C ALA A 167 11.06 -24.41 7.89
N LYS A 168 11.51 -25.44 7.17
CA LYS A 168 11.90 -25.32 5.76
C LYS A 168 10.75 -24.90 4.86
N ARG A 169 9.54 -25.46 5.04
CA ARG A 169 8.35 -25.04 4.27
C ARG A 169 7.93 -23.60 4.56
N ILE A 170 8.05 -23.15 5.80
CA ILE A 170 7.74 -21.77 6.18
C ILE A 170 8.76 -20.82 5.52
N GLU A 171 10.04 -21.15 5.57
CA GLU A 171 11.11 -20.39 4.91
C GLU A 171 10.88 -20.30 3.39
N GLU A 172 10.55 -21.42 2.74
CA GLU A 172 10.18 -21.48 1.31
C GLU A 172 8.92 -20.66 0.99
N ALA A 173 7.92 -20.65 1.87
CA ALA A 173 6.69 -19.88 1.68
C ALA A 173 6.91 -18.36 1.88
N ILE A 174 7.80 -17.97 2.80
CA ILE A 174 8.17 -16.57 3.04
C ILE A 174 8.98 -16.03 1.86
N ASN A 175 9.90 -16.82 1.32
CA ASN A 175 10.73 -16.48 0.15
C ASN A 175 11.34 -15.06 0.23
N THR A 176 11.86 -14.68 1.40
CA THR A 176 12.48 -13.37 1.64
C THR A 176 13.93 -13.57 2.04
N PRO A 177 14.91 -12.99 1.31
CA PRO A 177 16.31 -13.10 1.65
C PRO A 177 16.61 -12.57 3.06
N GLY A 178 17.42 -13.31 3.82
CA GLY A 178 17.86 -12.92 5.16
C GLY A 178 16.88 -13.22 6.29
N ILE A 179 15.75 -13.87 6.00
CA ILE A 179 14.81 -14.42 6.98
C ILE A 179 15.00 -15.93 7.04
N GLN A 180 15.22 -16.47 8.24
CA GLN A 180 15.43 -17.88 8.48
C GLN A 180 14.45 -18.40 9.52
N VAL A 181 14.05 -19.66 9.39
CA VAL A 181 13.21 -20.35 10.36
C VAL A 181 13.92 -21.60 10.84
N ARG A 182 14.05 -21.75 12.15
CA ARG A 182 14.69 -22.92 12.76
C ARG A 182 13.86 -23.52 13.88
N ALA A 183 13.96 -24.84 14.01
CA ALA A 183 13.38 -25.59 15.10
C ALA A 183 14.32 -25.58 16.30
N VAL A 184 13.82 -25.17 17.47
CA VAL A 184 14.55 -25.20 18.73
C VAL A 184 13.68 -25.86 19.79
N ARG A 185 14.08 -27.06 20.24
CA ARG A 185 13.30 -27.93 21.15
C ARG A 185 11.92 -28.25 20.57
N ASP A 186 10.86 -27.72 21.17
CA ASP A 186 9.45 -27.86 20.81
C ASP A 186 8.87 -26.59 20.17
N LYS A 187 9.71 -25.59 19.87
CA LYS A 187 9.29 -24.32 19.28
C LYS A 187 9.96 -24.03 17.95
N LEU A 188 9.27 -23.26 17.12
CA LEU A 188 9.82 -22.67 15.92
C LEU A 188 10.23 -21.23 16.22
N ILE A 189 11.43 -20.85 15.75
CA ILE A 189 11.96 -19.50 15.86
C ILE A 189 12.18 -18.97 14.46
N MET A 190 11.61 -17.81 14.17
CA MET A 190 11.89 -17.04 12.98
C MET A 190 12.80 -15.87 13.35
N GLU A 191 13.92 -15.74 12.66
CA GLU A 191 14.90 -14.66 12.89
C GLU A 191 15.40 -14.11 11.56
N GLY A 192 15.86 -12.87 11.59
CA GLY A 192 16.37 -12.20 10.40
C GLY A 192 16.09 -10.72 10.41
N LEU A 193 16.34 -10.08 9.28
CA LEU A 193 16.26 -8.64 9.15
C LEU A 193 15.38 -8.27 7.96
N THR A 194 14.42 -7.37 8.19
CA THR A 194 13.56 -6.82 7.14
C THR A 194 13.61 -5.30 7.17
N TYR A 195 13.41 -4.70 5.99
CA TYR A 195 13.50 -3.25 5.79
C TYR A 195 12.13 -2.60 5.51
N SER A 196 11.05 -3.35 5.67
CA SER A 196 9.68 -2.88 5.42
C SER A 196 8.70 -3.50 6.42
N ASP A 197 7.89 -2.65 7.04
CA ASP A 197 6.82 -3.04 7.97
C ASP A 197 5.71 -3.87 7.26
N ASP A 198 5.41 -3.56 6.00
CA ASP A 198 4.41 -4.31 5.24
C ASP A 198 4.89 -5.72 4.90
N ILE A 199 6.16 -5.85 4.52
CA ILE A 199 6.79 -7.16 4.30
C ILE A 199 6.84 -7.93 5.61
N TYR A 200 7.19 -7.28 6.73
CA TYR A 200 7.15 -7.90 8.05
C TYR A 200 5.75 -8.46 8.39
N LYS A 201 4.68 -7.68 8.21
CA LYS A 201 3.30 -8.15 8.44
C LYS A 201 2.95 -9.34 7.56
N LYS A 202 3.37 -9.33 6.30
CA LYS A 202 3.15 -10.45 5.37
C LYS A 202 3.87 -11.71 5.84
N ILE A 203 5.14 -11.59 6.22
CA ILE A 203 5.96 -12.69 6.76
C ILE A 203 5.31 -13.27 8.01
N ASP A 204 4.95 -12.40 8.96
CA ASP A 204 4.34 -12.79 10.24
C ASP A 204 3.00 -13.52 10.02
N THR A 205 2.17 -13.00 9.11
CA THR A 205 0.89 -13.65 8.74
C THR A 205 1.12 -15.02 8.11
N ILE A 206 2.05 -15.13 7.13
CA ILE A 206 2.37 -16.40 6.47
C ILE A 206 2.83 -17.42 7.50
N ALA A 207 3.75 -17.04 8.38
CA ALA A 207 4.28 -17.97 9.36
C ALA A 207 3.23 -18.44 10.37
N LYS A 208 2.36 -17.53 10.85
CA LYS A 208 1.27 -17.87 11.76
C LYS A 208 0.24 -18.82 11.15
N LEU A 209 0.07 -18.82 9.82
CA LEU A 209 -0.79 -19.79 9.12
C LEU A 209 -0.25 -21.22 9.22
N TYR A 210 1.08 -21.39 9.23
CA TYR A 210 1.70 -22.72 9.38
C TYR A 210 1.89 -23.12 10.85
N ALA A 211 2.29 -22.18 11.70
CA ALA A 211 2.58 -22.41 13.10
C ALA A 211 2.17 -21.18 13.95
N PRO A 212 0.98 -21.20 14.58
CA PRO A 212 0.48 -20.08 15.37
C PRO A 212 1.38 -19.68 16.54
N GLU A 213 2.11 -20.64 17.13
CA GLU A 213 2.99 -20.43 18.28
C GLU A 213 4.44 -20.09 17.90
N ILE A 214 4.73 -19.76 16.64
CA ILE A 214 6.08 -19.40 16.21
C ILE A 214 6.59 -18.16 16.94
N ILE A 215 7.83 -18.23 17.45
CA ILE A 215 8.50 -17.10 18.07
C ILE A 215 9.08 -16.23 16.95
N ASN A 216 8.59 -15.00 16.83
CA ASN A 216 9.07 -14.02 15.87
C ASN A 216 10.13 -13.12 16.50
N LEU A 217 11.37 -13.23 16.02
CA LEU A 217 12.52 -12.40 16.40
C LEU A 217 13.04 -11.59 15.19
N VAL A 218 12.20 -11.36 14.18
CA VAL A 218 12.60 -10.58 13.01
C VAL A 218 12.72 -9.11 13.38
N GLU A 219 13.88 -8.53 13.14
CA GLU A 219 14.12 -7.10 13.33
C GLU A 219 13.65 -6.32 12.10
N VAL A 220 12.78 -5.33 12.32
CA VAL A 220 12.46 -4.32 11.31
C VAL A 220 13.43 -3.15 11.46
N ARG A 221 14.37 -3.03 10.52
CA ARG A 221 15.18 -1.81 10.42
C ARG A 221 14.51 -0.88 9.44
N GLU A 222 13.81 0.12 9.96
CA GLU A 222 13.25 1.20 9.16
C GLU A 222 14.39 1.96 8.46
N ALA A 223 14.69 1.58 7.22
CA ALA A 223 15.39 2.47 6.33
C ALA A 223 14.41 3.60 6.02
N ASN A 224 14.71 4.83 6.43
CA ASN A 224 14.05 6.06 5.96
C ASN A 224 14.32 6.30 4.46
N ARG A 225 14.06 5.30 3.62
CA ARG A 225 14.10 5.31 2.16
C ARG A 225 13.11 4.25 1.71
N ARG A 226 12.02 4.67 1.08
CA ARG A 226 11.19 3.77 0.29
C ARG A 226 11.72 3.75 -1.15
N PRO A 227 12.53 2.77 -1.57
CA PRO A 227 12.54 2.33 -2.96
C PRO A 227 11.54 1.18 -3.09
N GLY A 228 10.38 1.44 -3.69
CA GLY A 228 9.68 0.36 -4.38
C GLY A 228 10.62 -0.18 -5.47
N TYR A 229 10.67 -1.50 -5.59
CA TYR A 229 11.57 -2.28 -6.45
C TYR A 229 12.11 -1.55 -7.71
N ASP A 230 13.44 -1.38 -7.68
CA ASP A 230 14.48 -1.34 -8.73
C ASP A 230 14.33 -0.52 -10.02
N LYS A 231 13.13 -0.06 -10.37
CA LYS A 231 12.89 0.61 -11.64
C LYS A 231 13.26 2.08 -11.54
N THR A 232 14.26 2.44 -12.32
CA THR A 232 14.66 3.82 -12.51
C THR A 232 14.06 4.31 -13.82
N VAL A 233 13.49 5.50 -13.84
CA VAL A 233 12.95 6.09 -15.06
C VAL A 233 13.94 7.10 -15.59
N ARG A 234 14.38 6.90 -16.83
CA ARG A 234 15.11 7.92 -17.58
C ARG A 234 14.12 8.79 -18.33
N PHE A 235 14.31 10.09 -18.26
CA PHE A 235 13.59 11.05 -19.07
C PHE A 235 14.51 11.64 -20.12
N ASP A 236 14.10 11.55 -21.38
CA ASP A 236 14.65 12.34 -22.47
C ASP A 236 13.63 13.40 -22.87
N ILE A 237 13.97 14.67 -22.68
CA ILE A 237 13.09 15.79 -23.04
C ILE A 237 13.65 16.50 -24.26
N TYR A 238 12.82 16.75 -25.26
CA TYR A 238 13.19 17.45 -26.48
C TYR A 238 12.45 18.77 -26.53
N PHE A 239 13.21 19.86 -26.42
CA PHE A 239 12.74 21.22 -26.65
C PHE A 239 12.99 21.56 -28.10
N MET A 240 11.92 21.79 -28.87
CA MET A 240 12.01 21.85 -30.33
C MET A 240 11.27 23.04 -30.90
N GLU A 241 11.89 23.67 -31.89
CA GLU A 241 11.19 24.58 -32.80
C GLU A 241 10.79 23.79 -34.05
N VAL A 242 9.49 23.72 -34.34
CA VAL A 242 8.95 22.95 -35.47
C VAL A 242 8.08 23.84 -36.33
N LYS A 243 8.31 23.84 -37.65
CA LYS A 243 7.46 24.59 -38.59
C LYS A 243 6.03 24.02 -38.60
N ASN A 244 5.04 24.90 -38.72
CA ASN A 244 3.63 24.50 -38.69
C ASN A 244 3.27 23.48 -39.77
N SER A 245 3.91 23.57 -40.95
CA SER A 245 3.74 22.63 -42.05
C SER A 245 4.30 21.24 -41.76
N ALA A 246 5.28 21.13 -40.86
CA ALA A 246 5.97 19.89 -40.53
C ALA A 246 5.29 19.11 -39.39
N LEU A 247 4.55 19.79 -38.52
CA LEU A 247 3.82 19.18 -37.40
C LEU A 247 2.82 18.13 -37.84
N ARG A 248 2.19 18.31 -39.01
CA ARG A 248 1.24 17.34 -39.57
C ARG A 248 1.89 15.97 -39.82
N ALA A 249 3.18 15.95 -40.17
CA ALA A 249 3.93 14.71 -40.38
C ALA A 249 4.22 13.95 -39.06
N PHE A 250 4.04 14.59 -37.90
CA PHE A 250 4.24 13.93 -36.62
C PHE A 250 3.08 13.01 -36.24
N GLY A 251 1.91 13.16 -36.87
CA GLY A 251 0.74 12.29 -36.62
C GLY A 251 0.38 12.22 -35.13
N ILE A 252 0.40 13.38 -34.45
CA ILE A 252 0.12 13.50 -33.02
C ILE A 252 -1.32 13.05 -32.78
N ASN A 253 -1.51 12.02 -31.94
CA ASN A 253 -2.83 11.60 -31.52
C ASN A 253 -3.21 12.38 -30.25
N TRP A 254 -4.09 13.36 -30.39
CA TRP A 254 -4.52 14.22 -29.29
C TRP A 254 -5.50 13.49 -28.37
N ALA A 255 -5.29 13.57 -27.06
CA ALA A 255 -6.21 12.99 -26.10
C ALA A 255 -7.57 13.72 -26.17
N PRO A 256 -8.70 13.00 -26.40
CA PRO A 256 -10.00 13.64 -26.53
C PRO A 256 -10.40 14.35 -25.23
N GLY A 257 -10.73 15.64 -25.31
CA GLY A 257 -11.14 16.46 -24.17
C GLY A 257 -10.02 17.03 -23.29
N ALA A 258 -8.74 16.74 -23.58
CA ALA A 258 -7.61 17.23 -22.79
C ALA A 258 -7.23 18.69 -23.16
N VAL A 259 -7.99 19.65 -22.64
CA VAL A 259 -7.58 21.06 -22.58
C VAL A 259 -6.95 21.29 -21.21
N ILE A 260 -5.67 21.70 -21.15
CA ILE A 260 -5.04 22.06 -19.88
C ILE A 260 -5.62 23.39 -19.40
N GLN A 261 -6.37 23.34 -18.30
CA GLN A 261 -6.95 24.51 -17.66
C GLN A 261 -5.82 25.26 -16.95
N GLN A 262 -5.40 26.40 -17.51
CA GLN A 262 -4.49 27.31 -16.81
C GLN A 262 -5.25 27.86 -15.60
N GLN A 263 -4.83 27.48 -14.39
CA GLN A 263 -5.39 28.02 -13.15
C GLN A 263 -4.90 29.46 -12.99
N ALA A 264 -5.57 30.39 -13.64
CA ALA A 264 -5.43 31.81 -13.36
C ALA A 264 -6.08 32.11 -11.99
N GLU A 265 -5.33 32.73 -11.08
CA GLU A 265 -5.88 33.20 -9.82
C GLU A 265 -6.90 34.32 -10.05
N LYS A 266 -8.15 34.01 -9.67
CA LYS A 266 -9.32 34.86 -9.34
C LYS A 266 -9.91 35.82 -10.38
N GLY A 267 -11.22 35.62 -10.60
CA GLY A 267 -12.18 36.65 -11.01
C GLY A 267 -13.53 36.02 -11.32
N GLY A 268 -14.50 36.12 -10.40
CA GLY A 268 -15.82 35.51 -10.55
C GLY A 268 -16.59 36.05 -11.75
N GLY A 269 -17.14 35.13 -12.55
CA GLY A 269 -18.09 35.43 -13.62
C GLY A 269 -18.77 34.14 -14.08
N SER A 270 -20.08 34.04 -13.83
CA SER A 270 -20.93 32.94 -14.28
C SER A 270 -21.38 33.16 -15.73
N GLY A 271 -21.41 32.10 -16.54
CA GLY A 271 -21.95 32.16 -17.90
C GLY A 271 -22.00 30.78 -18.56
N GLY A 272 -23.21 30.36 -18.96
CA GLY A 272 -23.56 29.02 -19.44
C GLY A 272 -22.85 28.52 -20.70
N GLY A 273 -22.90 27.19 -20.88
CA GLY A 273 -22.21 26.46 -21.94
C GLY A 273 -22.85 26.50 -23.33
N GLY A 274 -22.07 26.02 -24.29
CA GLY A 274 -22.43 25.83 -25.70
C GLY A 274 -21.16 25.89 -26.55
N GLY A 275 -20.87 24.85 -27.33
CA GLY A 275 -19.55 24.59 -27.89
C GLY A 275 -19.13 25.48 -29.06
N GLY A 276 -17.82 25.50 -29.30
CA GLY A 276 -17.21 25.88 -30.58
C GLY A 276 -16.61 27.29 -30.63
N GLY A 277 -15.30 27.36 -30.39
CA GLY A 277 -14.44 28.44 -30.87
C GLY A 277 -13.96 29.41 -29.80
N PHE A 278 -12.67 29.30 -29.43
CA PHE A 278 -11.97 30.41 -28.78
C PHE A 278 -10.65 30.68 -29.51
N LEU A 279 -10.66 31.73 -30.33
CA LEU A 279 -9.50 32.46 -30.78
C LEU A 279 -9.18 33.53 -29.73
N GLY A 280 -8.14 33.30 -28.94
CA GLY A 280 -7.57 34.25 -27.99
C GLY A 280 -6.12 33.88 -27.75
N GLY A 281 -5.19 34.84 -27.91
CA GLY A 281 -3.73 34.63 -27.93
C GLY A 281 -3.13 34.21 -26.59
N GLY A 282 -3.35 32.95 -26.21
CA GLY A 282 -2.75 32.28 -25.06
C GLY A 282 -2.25 30.87 -25.43
N PHE A 283 -1.38 30.34 -24.58
CA PHE A 283 -0.78 29.01 -24.67
C PHE A 283 -1.88 27.92 -24.74
N ASN A 284 -2.00 27.22 -25.89
CA ASN A 284 -2.87 26.06 -26.03
C ASN A 284 -2.06 24.78 -25.74
N ALA A 285 -1.99 24.36 -24.47
CA ALA A 285 -1.51 23.02 -24.16
C ALA A 285 -2.61 21.98 -24.43
N MET A 286 -2.37 21.17 -25.45
CA MET A 286 -3.09 19.95 -25.72
C MET A 286 -2.11 18.79 -25.48
N ILE A 287 -2.57 17.71 -24.84
CA ILE A 287 -1.73 16.52 -24.60
C ILE A 287 -1.90 15.59 -25.80
N GLY A 288 -0.78 15.16 -26.38
CA GLY A 288 -0.79 14.25 -27.52
C GLY A 288 0.29 13.18 -27.43
N PHE A 289 0.05 12.05 -28.07
CA PHE A 289 1.00 10.94 -28.10
C PHE A 289 1.64 10.80 -29.48
N VAL A 290 2.95 10.55 -29.52
CA VAL A 290 3.71 10.39 -30.77
C VAL A 290 4.48 9.08 -30.78
N MET A 291 4.18 8.24 -31.76
CA MET A 291 4.97 7.04 -32.06
C MET A 291 6.16 7.38 -32.95
N ASN A 292 7.29 6.71 -32.73
CA ASN A 292 8.51 6.84 -33.54
C ASN A 292 9.03 8.29 -33.65
N LEU A 293 9.15 8.99 -32.51
CA LEU A 293 9.60 10.38 -32.47
C LEU A 293 11.01 10.57 -33.07
N VAL A 294 11.97 9.69 -32.73
CA VAL A 294 13.39 9.85 -33.15
C VAL A 294 13.58 9.89 -34.67
N PRO A 295 12.98 9.00 -35.48
CA PRO A 295 12.99 9.14 -36.94
C PRO A 295 12.38 10.46 -37.45
N LYS A 296 11.29 10.94 -36.84
CA LYS A 296 10.63 12.20 -37.23
C LYS A 296 11.49 13.43 -36.93
N ILE A 297 12.22 13.40 -35.81
CA ILE A 297 13.22 14.42 -35.46
C ILE A 297 14.31 14.49 -36.56
N ARG A 298 14.83 13.34 -36.99
CA ARG A 298 15.84 13.30 -38.07
C ARG A 298 15.31 13.91 -39.37
N TRP A 299 14.06 13.62 -39.74
CA TRP A 299 13.44 14.17 -40.94
C TRP A 299 13.31 15.70 -40.89
N ILE A 300 12.84 16.28 -39.79
CA ILE A 300 12.72 17.76 -39.71
C ILE A 300 14.08 18.44 -39.71
N HIS A 301 15.10 17.81 -39.15
CA HIS A 301 16.46 18.33 -39.15
C HIS A 301 17.04 18.33 -40.57
N GLN A 302 16.96 17.20 -41.28
CA GLN A 302 17.45 17.07 -42.66
C GLN A 302 16.72 17.99 -43.64
N THR A 303 15.42 18.22 -43.43
CA THR A 303 14.61 19.07 -44.32
C THR A 303 14.59 20.55 -43.93
N GLY A 304 15.33 20.95 -42.89
CA GLY A 304 15.33 22.34 -42.38
C GLY A 304 13.95 22.82 -41.91
N ARG A 305 13.11 21.87 -41.49
CA ARG A 305 11.71 22.09 -41.07
C ARG A 305 11.54 22.20 -39.56
N GLY A 306 12.61 22.00 -38.82
CA GLY A 306 12.65 22.24 -37.39
C GLY A 306 14.06 22.02 -36.86
N ARG A 307 14.28 22.37 -35.60
CA ARG A 307 15.54 22.16 -34.91
C ARG A 307 15.30 21.80 -33.46
N ILE A 308 16.23 21.02 -32.91
CA ILE A 308 16.31 20.78 -31.48
C ILE A 308 17.01 21.99 -30.86
N LEU A 309 16.36 22.60 -29.88
CA LEU A 309 16.90 23.71 -29.11
C LEU A 309 17.71 23.15 -27.94
N GLU A 310 17.13 22.19 -27.21
CA GLU A 310 17.74 21.57 -26.05
C GLU A 310 17.27 20.12 -25.89
N LYS A 311 18.15 19.29 -25.32
CA LYS A 311 17.85 17.89 -24.98
C LYS A 311 18.42 17.52 -23.60
N PRO A 312 17.80 17.94 -22.49
CA PRO A 312 18.21 17.43 -21.20
C PRO A 312 17.77 15.97 -21.03
N SER A 313 18.59 15.22 -20.30
CA SER A 313 18.33 13.85 -19.94
C SER A 313 18.67 13.66 -18.47
N PHE A 314 17.75 13.08 -17.70
CA PHE A 314 17.95 12.79 -16.30
C PHE A 314 17.33 11.46 -15.92
N ILE A 315 17.80 10.92 -14.81
CA ILE A 315 17.47 9.59 -14.32
C ILE A 315 16.98 9.76 -12.88
N VAL A 316 15.79 9.25 -12.58
CA VAL A 316 15.18 9.33 -11.25
C VAL A 316 14.54 8.01 -10.88
N LYS A 317 14.52 7.68 -9.59
CA LYS A 317 13.84 6.48 -9.13
C LYS A 317 12.33 6.63 -9.28
N SER A 318 11.65 5.52 -9.54
CA SER A 318 10.20 5.47 -9.45
C SER A 318 9.72 5.92 -8.05
N GLY A 319 8.82 6.90 -8.01
CA GLY A 319 8.25 7.51 -6.80
C GLY A 319 9.07 8.64 -6.19
N GLU A 320 10.24 8.99 -6.76
CA GLU A 320 11.03 10.15 -6.31
C GLU A 320 10.81 11.34 -7.26
N PRO A 321 10.60 12.57 -6.75
CA PRO A 321 10.52 13.75 -7.59
C PRO A 321 11.92 14.18 -8.05
N VAL A 322 11.99 14.72 -9.26
CA VAL A 322 13.21 15.34 -9.83
C VAL A 322 12.91 16.75 -10.30
N ASN A 323 13.81 17.67 -9.96
CA ASN A 323 13.77 19.06 -10.39
C ASN A 323 14.99 19.35 -11.28
N PHE A 324 14.73 19.84 -12.48
CA PHE A 324 15.73 20.21 -13.46
C PHE A 324 15.55 21.69 -13.82
N PHE A 325 16.64 22.43 -13.88
CA PHE A 325 16.65 23.82 -14.35
C PHE A 325 17.79 24.01 -15.35
N SER A 326 17.49 24.67 -16.46
CA SER A 326 18.46 25.11 -17.47
C SER A 326 18.14 26.53 -17.89
N GLY A 327 19.06 27.45 -17.65
CA GLY A 327 18.81 28.87 -17.88
C GLY A 327 19.90 29.76 -17.32
N THR A 328 19.55 31.03 -17.17
CA THR A 328 20.43 32.06 -16.64
C THR A 328 19.71 32.80 -15.52
N GLN A 329 20.46 33.28 -14.54
CA GLN A 329 19.93 34.18 -13.53
C GLN A 329 20.12 35.63 -13.96
N VAL A 330 19.02 36.38 -13.98
CA VAL A 330 19.01 37.79 -14.35
C VAL A 330 18.90 38.62 -13.07
N PRO A 331 19.80 39.61 -12.87
CA PRO A 331 19.69 40.51 -11.74
C PRO A 331 18.46 41.41 -11.90
N TYR A 332 17.69 41.52 -10.84
CA TYR A 332 16.52 42.36 -10.68
C TYR A 332 16.82 43.38 -9.59
N TYR A 333 16.90 44.65 -9.97
CA TYR A 333 17.27 45.75 -9.10
C TYR A 333 16.02 46.28 -8.40
N GLY A 334 15.87 45.98 -7.12
CA GLY A 334 14.80 46.53 -6.27
C GLY A 334 15.30 47.67 -5.39
N GLU A 335 14.38 48.37 -4.72
CA GLU A 335 14.73 49.43 -3.75
C GLU A 335 15.58 48.92 -2.57
N GLN A 336 15.52 47.61 -2.27
CA GLN A 336 16.25 46.97 -1.17
C GLN A 336 17.49 46.17 -1.61
N GLY A 337 17.95 46.31 -2.87
CA GLY A 337 19.15 45.66 -3.39
C GLY A 337 18.93 44.81 -4.64
N VAL A 338 19.93 44.00 -4.98
CA VAL A 338 19.92 43.14 -6.18
C VAL A 338 19.42 41.75 -5.82
N SER A 339 18.33 41.32 -6.46
CA SER A 339 17.79 39.95 -6.35
C SER A 339 17.95 39.22 -7.68
N PHE A 340 18.30 37.94 -7.69
CA PHE A 340 18.48 37.18 -8.93
C PHE A 340 17.22 36.36 -9.24
N LYS A 341 16.70 36.49 -10.47
CA LYS A 341 15.56 35.71 -10.95
C LYS A 341 15.99 34.74 -12.05
N GLU A 342 15.54 33.51 -11.96
CA GLU A 342 15.82 32.46 -12.93
C GLU A 342 15.00 32.62 -14.20
N VAL A 343 15.68 32.69 -15.35
CA VAL A 343 15.09 32.77 -16.69
C VAL A 343 15.58 31.58 -17.50
N GLY A 344 14.67 30.70 -17.90
CA GLY A 344 15.01 29.46 -18.59
C GLY A 344 13.90 28.43 -18.57
N ILE A 345 14.30 27.17 -18.60
CA ILE A 345 13.41 26.01 -18.62
C ILE A 345 13.56 25.29 -17.29
N LYS A 346 12.44 25.11 -16.59
CA LYS A 346 12.35 24.29 -15.38
C LYS A 346 11.44 23.10 -15.64
N VAL A 347 11.86 21.92 -15.20
CA VAL A 347 11.06 20.70 -15.28
C VAL A 347 11.04 20.05 -13.91
N ASN A 348 9.85 19.82 -13.38
CA ASN A 348 9.63 19.02 -12.19
C ASN A 348 8.84 17.78 -12.61
N ALA A 349 9.38 16.59 -12.38
CA ALA A 349 8.76 15.34 -12.79
C ALA A 349 8.73 14.35 -11.62
N GLU A 350 7.64 13.60 -11.52
CA GLU A 350 7.42 12.57 -10.51
C GLU A 350 6.82 11.34 -11.21
N PRO A 351 7.65 10.36 -11.60
CA PRO A 351 7.18 9.12 -12.22
C PRO A 351 6.83 8.05 -11.19
N ILE A 352 5.81 7.25 -11.48
CA ILE A 352 5.55 5.97 -10.81
C ILE A 352 5.51 4.89 -11.90
N ALA A 353 6.51 4.00 -11.89
CA ALA A 353 6.59 2.88 -12.83
C ALA A 353 5.69 1.72 -12.36
N ALA A 354 4.78 1.28 -13.22
CA ALA A 354 3.87 0.16 -13.01
C ALA A 354 3.98 -0.81 -14.21
N GLY A 355 4.91 -1.77 -14.13
CA GLY A 355 5.17 -2.70 -15.22
C GLY A 355 5.89 -2.03 -16.40
N ASP A 356 5.19 -1.89 -17.54
CA ASP A 356 5.63 -1.21 -18.78
C ASP A 356 4.95 0.17 -18.95
N GLU A 357 4.05 0.52 -18.03
CA GLU A 357 3.39 1.82 -17.98
C GLU A 357 4.00 2.69 -16.89
N ILE A 358 3.97 4.00 -17.11
CA ILE A 358 4.50 5.02 -16.22
C ILE A 358 3.37 6.02 -15.98
N ASP A 359 2.93 6.13 -14.73
CA ASP A 359 2.12 7.25 -14.27
C ASP A 359 3.05 8.43 -14.05
N LEU A 360 2.86 9.49 -14.82
CA LEU A 360 3.76 10.64 -14.83
C LEU A 360 3.01 11.91 -14.47
N LYS A 361 3.41 12.50 -13.35
CA LYS A 361 3.09 13.89 -13.03
C LYS A 361 4.27 14.77 -13.43
N VAL A 362 4.02 15.75 -14.29
CA VAL A 362 5.08 16.65 -14.79
C VAL A 362 4.60 18.10 -14.84
N THR A 363 5.48 18.98 -14.37
CA THR A 363 5.35 20.42 -14.45
C THR A 363 6.52 20.98 -15.25
N VAL A 364 6.24 21.77 -16.28
CA VAL A 364 7.25 22.45 -17.11
C VAL A 364 7.00 23.95 -17.04
N ASP A 365 7.99 24.71 -16.58
CA ASP A 365 8.02 26.16 -16.65
C ASP A 365 8.98 26.61 -17.74
N VAL A 366 8.54 27.56 -18.55
CA VAL A 366 9.36 28.20 -19.58
C VAL A 366 9.29 29.70 -19.37
N SER A 367 10.40 30.31 -18.98
CA SER A 367 10.53 31.73 -18.73
C SER A 367 11.51 32.41 -19.68
N THR A 368 11.17 33.64 -20.08
CA THR A 368 11.99 34.51 -20.92
C THR A 368 11.91 35.95 -20.46
N LEU A 369 12.89 36.75 -20.85
CA LEU A 369 12.81 38.21 -20.68
C LEU A 369 11.62 38.76 -21.48
N SER A 370 10.79 39.56 -20.82
CA SER A 370 9.62 40.17 -21.43
C SER A 370 10.05 41.23 -22.44
N SER A 371 9.36 41.23 -23.59
CA SER A 371 9.55 42.24 -24.63
C SER A 371 8.60 43.43 -24.53
N THR A 372 7.59 43.32 -23.66
CA THR A 372 6.50 44.29 -23.51
C THR A 372 6.60 45.04 -22.20
N VAL A 373 7.16 44.41 -21.16
CA VAL A 373 7.38 45.00 -19.84
C VAL A 373 8.87 45.15 -19.59
N ALA A 374 9.33 46.38 -19.33
CA ALA A 374 10.72 46.63 -18.96
C ALA A 374 11.08 45.85 -17.69
N GLU A 375 12.18 45.09 -17.72
CA GLU A 375 12.63 44.21 -16.62
C GLU A 375 11.60 43.13 -16.22
N GLY A 376 10.59 42.88 -17.06
CA GLY A 376 9.61 41.82 -16.87
C GLY A 376 10.15 40.45 -17.29
N ILE A 377 9.55 39.39 -16.75
CA ILE A 377 9.81 38.00 -17.15
C ILE A 377 8.48 37.39 -17.59
N ASP A 378 8.38 37.00 -18.85
CA ASP A 378 7.25 36.24 -19.37
C ASP A 378 7.45 34.77 -18.97
N THR A 379 6.50 34.18 -18.24
CA THR A 379 6.57 32.78 -17.80
C THR A 379 5.34 32.02 -18.29
N ASN A 380 5.57 30.85 -18.87
CA ASN A 380 4.54 29.91 -19.26
C ASN A 380 4.70 28.62 -18.44
N ASN A 381 3.67 28.22 -17.71
CA ASN A 381 3.64 26.99 -16.91
C ASN A 381 2.70 25.97 -17.53
N VAL A 382 3.11 24.71 -17.51
CA VAL A 382 2.27 23.56 -17.86
C VAL A 382 2.37 22.54 -16.74
N THR A 383 1.24 22.15 -16.17
CA THR A 383 1.18 21.05 -15.20
C THR A 383 0.23 20.00 -15.73
N THR A 384 0.67 18.74 -15.78
CA THR A 384 -0.14 17.63 -16.28
C THR A 384 0.18 16.31 -15.57
N SER A 385 -0.79 15.41 -15.59
CA SER A 385 -0.67 14.03 -15.12
C SER A 385 -1.14 13.10 -16.24
N VAL A 386 -0.30 12.15 -16.64
CA VAL A 386 -0.55 11.31 -17.82
C VAL A 386 0.00 9.90 -17.62
N PHE A 387 -0.74 8.91 -18.09
CA PHE A 387 -0.24 7.54 -18.23
C PHE A 387 0.43 7.38 -19.60
N VAL A 388 1.67 6.89 -19.59
CA VAL A 388 2.48 6.72 -20.80
C VAL A 388 3.25 5.41 -20.75
N LYS A 389 3.41 4.74 -21.90
CA LYS A 389 4.22 3.52 -22.00
C LYS A 389 5.71 3.83 -22.04
N SER A 390 6.52 2.91 -21.53
CA SER A 390 7.99 3.02 -21.60
C SER A 390 8.48 3.24 -23.04
N GLY A 391 9.26 4.29 -23.27
CA GLY A 391 9.80 4.68 -24.58
C GLY A 391 8.83 5.42 -25.50
N GLN A 392 7.56 5.63 -25.11
CA GLN A 392 6.59 6.40 -25.89
C GLN A 392 6.74 7.91 -25.62
N ALA A 393 6.66 8.73 -26.67
CA ALA A 393 6.74 10.18 -26.51
C ALA A 393 5.38 10.80 -26.18
N VAL A 394 5.35 11.64 -25.14
CA VAL A 394 4.24 12.53 -24.81
C VAL A 394 4.59 13.95 -25.26
N VAL A 395 3.64 14.62 -25.90
CA VAL A 395 3.69 16.04 -26.21
C VAL A 395 3.03 16.77 -25.04
N LEU A 396 3.80 17.56 -24.29
CA LEU A 396 3.31 18.28 -23.11
C LEU A 396 2.65 19.62 -23.47
N GLY A 397 2.79 20.09 -24.71
CA GLY A 397 2.12 21.28 -25.23
C GLY A 397 2.97 22.04 -26.25
N GLY A 398 2.38 23.09 -26.82
CA GLY A 398 3.03 23.98 -27.76
C GLY A 398 2.86 25.45 -27.40
N LEU A 399 3.96 26.22 -27.37
CA LEU A 399 3.90 27.68 -27.19
C LEU A 399 3.64 28.34 -28.55
N VAL A 400 2.46 28.94 -28.68
CA VAL A 400 2.08 29.78 -29.82
C VAL A 400 2.18 31.22 -29.37
N ARG A 401 3.10 31.98 -29.97
CA ARG A 401 3.14 33.43 -29.80
C ARG A 401 2.17 34.05 -30.80
N ASN A 402 1.30 34.95 -30.38
CA ASN A 402 0.49 35.78 -31.29
C ASN A 402 0.90 37.22 -31.06
N ALA A 403 1.99 37.64 -31.69
CA ALA A 403 2.47 39.01 -31.57
C ALA A 403 3.03 39.48 -32.91
N ASP A 404 2.22 40.22 -33.68
CA ASP A 404 2.64 41.00 -34.86
C ASP A 404 3.45 42.25 -34.45
N VAL A 405 4.29 42.15 -33.42
CA VAL A 405 5.06 43.29 -32.93
C VAL A 405 6.45 43.24 -33.57
N LYS A 406 6.64 44.06 -34.60
CA LYS A 406 7.94 44.35 -35.24
C LYS A 406 8.87 45.17 -34.33
N THR A 407 8.92 44.90 -33.02
CA THR A 407 9.90 45.56 -32.14
C THR A 407 11.21 44.78 -32.13
N TYR A 408 12.27 45.56 -32.28
CA TYR A 408 13.65 45.12 -32.32
C TYR A 408 14.08 44.71 -30.90
N ASN A 409 13.80 43.47 -30.50
CA ASN A 409 14.25 42.93 -29.21
C ASN A 409 15.77 42.73 -29.25
N LYS A 410 16.54 43.78 -28.94
CA LYS A 410 17.95 43.65 -28.60
C LYS A 410 18.03 43.10 -27.19
N VAL A 411 18.63 41.92 -27.05
CA VAL A 411 19.07 41.41 -25.75
C VAL A 411 20.00 42.47 -25.11
N PRO A 412 19.87 42.76 -23.80
CA PRO A 412 20.84 43.57 -23.08
C PRO A 412 22.29 43.18 -23.43
N LYS A 413 23.12 44.17 -23.78
CA LYS A 413 24.55 43.94 -24.03
C LYS A 413 25.14 43.38 -22.74
N ASN A 414 25.78 42.20 -22.80
CA ASN A 414 26.43 41.46 -21.71
C ASN A 414 25.61 40.33 -21.02
N LEU A 415 24.43 39.96 -21.53
CA LEU A 415 23.76 38.74 -21.09
C LEU A 415 24.17 37.54 -21.97
N ASP A 416 24.47 36.41 -21.35
CA ASP A 416 24.69 35.16 -22.08
C ASP A 416 23.39 34.73 -22.77
N THR A 417 23.38 34.79 -24.09
CA THR A 417 22.23 34.47 -24.96
C THR A 417 22.38 33.14 -25.66
N THR A 418 23.41 32.36 -25.28
CA THR A 418 23.68 31.07 -25.90
C THR A 418 22.70 29.98 -25.47
N SER A 419 21.89 30.24 -24.43
CA SER A 419 20.86 29.31 -24.00
C SER A 419 19.77 29.10 -25.08
N ALA A 420 19.33 27.85 -25.17
CA ALA A 420 18.42 27.34 -26.18
C ALA A 420 17.13 28.17 -26.31
N ILE A 421 16.58 28.62 -25.17
CA ILE A 421 15.36 29.42 -25.13
C ILE A 421 15.56 30.82 -25.75
N PHE A 422 16.69 31.48 -25.51
CA PHE A 422 16.95 32.80 -26.11
C PHE A 422 17.07 32.71 -27.63
N THR A 423 17.72 31.67 -28.16
CA THR A 423 17.82 31.47 -29.62
C THR A 423 16.48 31.17 -30.29
N LEU A 424 15.50 30.61 -29.57
CA LEU A 424 14.14 30.39 -30.06
C LEU A 424 13.40 31.72 -30.23
N PHE A 425 13.43 32.58 -29.20
CA PHE A 425 12.70 33.84 -29.21
C PHE A 425 13.31 34.87 -30.18
N LEU A 426 14.59 34.69 -30.55
CA LEU A 426 15.25 35.41 -31.64
C LEU A 426 14.94 34.84 -33.03
N SER A 427 14.32 33.66 -33.15
CA SER A 427 14.00 33.05 -34.45
C SER A 427 12.97 33.87 -35.20
N ARG A 428 13.30 34.25 -36.45
CA ARG A 428 12.38 34.96 -37.34
C ARG A 428 11.15 34.12 -37.69
N ASP A 429 11.32 32.81 -37.86
CA ASP A 429 10.20 31.90 -38.15
C ASP A 429 9.25 31.80 -36.95
N PHE A 430 9.78 31.83 -35.72
CA PHE A 430 8.98 31.85 -34.50
C PHE A 430 8.28 33.19 -34.28
N GLN A 431 8.97 34.31 -34.52
CA GLN A 431 8.39 35.66 -34.44
C GLN A 431 7.30 35.93 -35.49
N THR A 432 7.38 35.26 -36.66
CA THR A 432 6.40 35.39 -37.75
C THR A 432 5.36 34.27 -37.75
N ASN A 433 5.24 33.52 -36.65
CA ASN A 433 4.26 32.44 -36.46
C ASN A 433 4.32 31.34 -37.52
N LYS A 434 5.48 31.12 -38.14
CA LYS A 434 5.72 30.02 -39.10
C LYS A 434 6.20 28.75 -38.41
N SER A 435 6.74 28.86 -37.20
CA SER A 435 7.12 27.76 -36.32
C SER A 435 6.49 27.89 -34.94
N GLN A 436 6.44 26.78 -34.24
CA GLN A 436 5.95 26.66 -32.87
C GLN A 436 6.96 25.91 -32.03
N PHE A 437 6.96 26.21 -30.73
CA PHE A 437 7.80 25.52 -29.77
C PHE A 437 7.05 24.35 -29.16
N TYR A 438 7.66 23.17 -29.17
CA TYR A 438 7.10 21.95 -28.61
C TYR A 438 8.02 21.32 -27.59
N VAL A 439 7.41 20.75 -26.55
CA VAL A 439 8.09 19.94 -25.54
C VAL A 439 7.64 18.50 -25.70
N PHE A 440 8.57 17.64 -26.12
CA PHE A 440 8.35 16.18 -26.13
C PHE A 440 9.07 15.56 -24.96
N LEU A 441 8.38 14.73 -24.19
CA LEU A 441 8.95 13.97 -23.09
C LEU A 441 8.86 12.48 -23.43
N VAL A 442 10.00 11.79 -23.34
CA VAL A 442 10.12 10.35 -23.57
C VAL A 442 10.60 9.70 -22.28
N PRO A 443 9.70 9.08 -21.48
CA PRO A 443 10.08 8.38 -20.27
C PRO A 443 10.39 6.92 -20.61
N GLU A 444 11.45 6.36 -20.03
CA GLU A 444 11.89 5.00 -20.28
C GLU A 444 12.26 4.31 -18.97
N VAL A 445 11.61 3.17 -18.70
CA VAL A 445 11.95 2.31 -17.56
C VAL A 445 13.30 1.64 -17.85
N LEU A 446 14.24 1.80 -16.91
CA LEU A 446 15.53 1.14 -16.92
C LEU A 446 15.52 -0.02 -15.92
N GLU A 447 15.82 -1.22 -16.41
CA GLU A 447 16.06 -2.42 -15.60
C GLU A 447 17.57 -2.60 -15.43
N GLN A 448 18.06 -2.44 -14.19
CA GLN A 448 19.42 -2.71 -13.70
C GLN A 448 20.64 -2.02 -14.42
N PRO A 449 21.76 -1.80 -13.71
CA PRO A 449 22.88 -0.98 -14.20
C PRO A 449 23.62 -1.49 -15.44
N GLN A 450 23.53 -2.77 -15.82
CA GLN A 450 24.19 -3.30 -17.03
C GLN A 450 23.63 -2.70 -18.33
N ALA A 451 22.34 -2.34 -18.37
CA ALA A 451 21.75 -1.63 -19.50
C ALA A 451 22.21 -0.16 -19.57
N ALA A 452 22.61 0.43 -18.44
CA ALA A 452 23.05 1.82 -18.36
C ALA A 452 24.44 2.03 -18.99
N GLU A 453 25.40 1.12 -18.80
CA GLU A 453 26.72 1.20 -19.44
C GLU A 453 26.65 1.12 -20.97
N MET A 454 25.84 0.20 -21.50
CA MET A 454 25.65 0.05 -22.94
C MET A 454 24.97 1.30 -23.54
N LYS A 455 24.04 1.91 -22.81
CA LYS A 455 23.37 3.15 -23.22
C LYS A 455 24.24 4.40 -23.06
N LEU A 456 25.14 4.44 -22.07
CA LEU A 456 26.12 5.52 -21.89
C LEU A 456 27.09 5.56 -23.08
N LYS A 457 27.60 4.40 -23.53
CA LYS A 457 28.43 4.31 -24.74
C LYS A 457 27.70 4.88 -25.97
N ARG A 458 26.43 4.48 -26.15
CA ARG A 458 25.59 4.99 -27.24
C ARG A 458 25.32 6.50 -27.14
N TRP A 459 25.13 7.03 -25.94
CA TRP A 459 24.95 8.47 -25.72
C TRP A 459 26.23 9.27 -26.04
N LEU A 460 27.40 8.74 -25.63
CA LEU A 460 28.70 9.34 -25.97
C LEU A 460 28.93 9.37 -27.49
N GLU A 461 28.53 8.31 -28.21
CA GLU A 461 28.58 8.27 -29.67
C GLU A 461 27.68 9.33 -30.31
N ILE A 462 26.42 9.44 -29.87
CA ILE A 462 25.47 10.44 -30.39
C ILE A 462 25.96 11.87 -30.12
N ASN A 463 26.50 12.14 -28.93
CA ASN A 463 27.06 13.46 -28.62
C ASN A 463 28.29 13.77 -29.48
N LYS A 464 29.14 12.78 -29.74
CA LYS A 464 30.29 12.93 -30.63
C LYS A 464 29.85 13.23 -32.07
N GLU A 465 28.78 12.60 -32.54
CA GLU A 465 28.17 12.93 -33.85
C GLU A 465 27.57 14.35 -33.89
N ILE A 466 26.89 14.77 -32.82
CA ILE A 466 26.34 16.12 -32.71
C ILE A 466 27.46 17.18 -32.68
N GLU A 467 28.51 16.94 -31.91
CA GLU A 467 29.72 17.77 -31.87
C GLU A 467 30.40 17.88 -33.25
N LEU A 468 30.55 16.75 -33.95
CA LEU A 468 31.08 16.72 -35.32
C LEU A 468 30.19 17.49 -36.28
N SER A 469 28.87 17.37 -36.18
CA SER A 469 27.92 18.13 -37.01
C SER A 469 27.96 19.65 -36.75
N ARG A 470 28.35 20.08 -35.54
CA ARG A 470 28.56 21.49 -35.21
C ARG A 470 29.87 22.05 -35.78
N LYS A 471 30.88 21.21 -36.02
CA LYS A 471 32.19 21.61 -36.58
C LYS A 471 32.19 21.79 -38.11
N PHE A 472 31.15 21.34 -38.81
CA PHE A 472 31.01 21.51 -40.28
C PHE A 472 30.11 22.69 -40.68
N LYS A 473 30.07 23.76 -39.86
CA LYS A 473 29.31 24.97 -40.15
C LYS A 473 30.21 26.14 -40.49
#